data_AF-A0A5B9WCU0-F1
#
_entry.id   AF-A0A5B9WCU0-F1
#
_cell.length_a   1.000
_cell.length_b   1.000
_cell.length_c   1.000
_cell.angle_alpha   90.00
_cell.angle_beta   90.00
_cell.angle_gamma   90.00
#
_symmetry.space_group_name_H-M   'P 1'
#
loop_
_entity.id
_entity.type
_entity.pdbx_description
1 polymer ?
#
loop_
_entity_poly.entity_id
_entity_poly.type
_entity_poly.pdbx_seq_one_letter_code
_entity_poly.pdbx_strand_id
1 'polypeptide(L)'
;MKPLFVRFKGGRRRIAWIKLFAFCTLVVALTAAAFEGGWYLISGRTGLGPVLASLVPSMLIVCRAVAQTLSYQYQESLEESPVGTA
;
A
#
# COMPACT_ATOMS: atom_id res chain seq x y z
N MET A 1 0.40 -12.58 -11.65
CA MET A 1 1.65 -11.93 -11.17
C MET A 1 1.80 -12.21 -9.69
N LYS A 2 2.94 -12.74 -9.23
CA LYS A 2 3.15 -13.12 -7.81
C LYS A 2 3.24 -11.86 -6.93
N PRO A 3 2.46 -11.73 -5.84
CA PRO A 3 2.47 -10.53 -5.02
C PRO A 3 3.80 -10.38 -4.25
N LEU A 4 4.40 -9.19 -4.32
CA LEU A 4 5.73 -8.82 -3.83
C LEU A 4 5.92 -8.93 -2.29
N PHE A 5 4.82 -9.10 -1.54
CA PHE A 5 4.80 -9.01 -0.07
C PHE A 5 4.54 -10.35 0.63
N VAL A 6 4.31 -11.42 -0.15
CA VAL A 6 4.10 -12.78 0.37
C VAL A 6 5.38 -13.57 0.14
N ARG A 7 6.19 -13.73 1.19
CA ARG A 7 7.32 -14.68 1.17
C ARG A 7 6.89 -15.97 1.85
N PHE A 8 6.88 -17.06 1.09
CA PHE A 8 6.91 -18.41 1.65
C PHE A 8 8.34 -18.73 2.09
N LYS A 9 8.53 -19.05 3.38
CA LYS A 9 9.78 -19.63 3.87
C LYS A 9 9.44 -20.74 4.88
N GLY A 10 9.72 -21.99 4.52
CA GLY A 10 9.69 -23.14 5.43
C GLY A 10 8.32 -23.46 6.06
N GLY A 11 7.24 -23.47 5.29
CA GLY A 11 5.92 -23.89 5.78
C GLY A 11 5.19 -22.92 6.72
N ARG A 12 5.77 -21.75 7.05
CA ARG A 12 5.04 -20.65 7.71
C ARG A 12 5.07 -19.37 6.89
N ARG A 13 3.88 -18.92 6.49
CA ARG A 13 3.63 -17.65 5.80
C ARG A 13 3.86 -16.49 6.76
N ARG A 14 4.85 -15.63 6.50
CA ARG A 14 4.97 -14.34 7.18
C ARG A 14 4.57 -13.23 6.23
N ILE A 15 3.51 -12.52 6.60
CA ILE A 15 3.17 -11.25 6.02
C ILE A 15 4.33 -10.30 6.33
N ALA A 16 4.97 -9.76 5.30
CA ALA A 16 5.99 -8.75 5.50
C ALA A 16 5.32 -7.40 5.80
N TRP A 17 4.61 -7.29 6.93
CA TRP A 17 3.93 -6.08 7.40
C TRP A 17 4.87 -4.87 7.40
N ILE A 18 6.13 -5.07 7.75
CA ILE A 18 7.17 -4.04 7.70
C ILE A 18 7.39 -3.52 6.26
N LYS A 19 7.37 -4.39 5.25
CA LYS A 19 7.51 -3.98 3.84
C LYS A 19 6.26 -3.27 3.34
N LEU A 20 5.08 -3.72 3.75
CA LEU A 20 3.82 -3.06 3.44
C LEU A 20 3.79 -1.66 4.05
N PHE A 21 4.18 -1.55 5.32
CA PHE A 21 4.24 -0.29 6.04
C PHE A 21 5.24 0.66 5.38
N ALA A 22 6.47 0.20 5.10
CA ALA A 22 7.48 0.97 4.39
C ALA A 22 7.00 1.45 3.01
N PHE A 23 6.28 0.61 2.27
CA PHE A 23 5.68 0.99 0.98
C PHE A 23 4.63 2.09 1.17
N CYS A 24 3.73 1.95 2.14
CA CYS A 24 2.70 2.96 2.42
C CYS A 24 3.33 4.31 2.82
N THR A 25 4.33 4.29 3.71
CA THR A 25 5.06 5.50 4.10
C THR A 25 5.75 6.16 2.92
N LEU A 26 6.36 5.38 2.03
CA LEU A 26 7.03 5.88 0.83
C LEU A 26 6.04 6.49 -0.16
N VAL A 27 4.86 5.87 -0.34
CA VAL A 27 3.79 6.42 -1.18
C VAL A 27 3.34 7.78 -0.66
N VAL A 28 3.07 7.92 0.64
CA VAL A 28 2.65 9.18 1.26
C VAL A 28 3.73 10.26 1.09
N ALA A 29 5.00 9.92 1.34
CA ALA A 29 6.10 10.86 1.19
C ALA A 29 6.26 11.35 -0.26
N LEU A 30 6.16 10.44 -1.25
CA LEU A 30 6.25 10.81 -2.67
C LEU A 30 5.08 11.67 -3.13
N THR A 31 3.86 11.36 -2.68
CA THR A 31 2.67 12.16 -3.03
C THR A 31 2.73 13.55 -2.41
N ALA A 32 3.15 13.66 -1.15
CA ALA A 32 3.36 14.96 -0.51
C ALA A 32 4.43 15.79 -1.25
N ALA A 33 5.58 15.18 -1.56
CA ALA A 33 6.65 15.84 -2.29
C ALA A 33 6.22 16.28 -3.71
N ALA A 34 5.42 15.47 -4.41
CA ALA A 34 4.90 15.82 -5.73
C ALA A 34 3.93 17.01 -5.68
N PHE A 35 3.04 17.04 -4.69
CA PHE A 35 2.10 18.15 -4.49
C PHE A 35 2.79 19.44 -4.07
N GLU A 36 3.71 19.35 -3.12
CA GLU A 36 4.47 20.51 -2.66
C GLU A 36 5.40 21.04 -3.76
N GLY A 37 6.07 20.15 -4.50
CA GLY A 37 6.89 20.52 -5.66
C GLY A 37 6.07 21.17 -6.77
N GLY A 38 4.92 20.60 -7.12
CA GLY A 38 4.00 21.18 -8.11
C GLY A 38 3.46 22.54 -7.67
N TRP A 39 3.11 22.68 -6.39
CA TRP A 39 2.66 23.96 -5.84
C TRP A 39 3.78 25.01 -5.81
N TYR A 40 5.00 24.61 -5.47
CA TYR A 40 6.16 25.49 -5.48
C TYR A 40 6.45 26.00 -6.89
N LEU A 41 6.34 25.15 -7.90
CA LEU A 41 6.48 25.54 -9.31
C LEU A 41 5.46 26.60 -9.76
N ILE A 42 4.24 26.55 -9.23
CA ILE A 42 3.16 27.49 -9.61
C ILE A 42 3.22 28.78 -8.80
N SER A 43 3.41 28.67 -7.50
CA SER A 43 3.23 29.78 -6.55
C SER A 43 4.54 30.39 -6.04
N GLY A 44 5.68 29.72 -6.26
CA GLY A 44 6.99 30.08 -5.72
C GLY A 44 7.09 30.00 -4.19
N ARG A 45 6.09 29.41 -3.51
CA ARG A 45 6.00 29.36 -2.05
C ARG A 45 5.81 27.94 -1.56
N THR A 46 6.51 27.60 -0.48
CA THR A 46 6.26 26.37 0.28
C THR A 46 5.17 26.63 1.32
N GLY A 47 4.34 25.63 1.59
CA GLY A 47 3.24 25.78 2.54
C GLY A 47 2.61 24.44 2.89
N LEU A 48 1.82 24.42 3.97
CA LEU A 48 1.17 23.20 4.45
C LEU A 48 -0.10 22.83 3.66
N GLY A 49 -0.69 23.77 2.93
CA GLY A 49 -1.90 23.52 2.14
C GLY A 49 -1.77 22.40 1.11
N PRO A 50 -0.75 22.40 0.24
CA PRO A 50 -0.49 21.33 -0.73
C PRO A 50 -0.22 19.98 -0.07
N VAL A 51 0.50 19.98 1.06
CA VAL A 51 0.78 18.76 1.83
C VAL A 51 -0.52 18.16 2.38
N LEU A 52 -1.42 18.99 2.93
CA LEU A 52 -2.74 18.55 3.37
C LEU A 52 -3.60 18.06 2.21
N ALA A 53 -3.55 18.73 1.06
CA ALA A 53 -4.26 18.30 -0.15
C ALA A 53 -3.79 16.93 -0.66
N SER A 54 -2.51 16.60 -0.46
CA SER A 54 -1.91 15.31 -0.85
C SER A 54 -2.37 14.13 0.02
N LEU A 55 -2.94 14.38 1.21
CA LEU A 55 -3.43 13.33 2.10
C LEU A 55 -4.59 12.53 1.49
N VAL A 56 -5.49 13.19 0.76
CA VAL A 56 -6.64 12.53 0.13
C VAL A 56 -6.20 11.50 -0.92
N PRO A 57 -5.40 11.85 -1.95
CA PRO A 57 -4.95 10.89 -2.94
C PRO A 57 -4.00 9.83 -2.34
N SER A 58 -3.13 10.20 -1.39
CA SER A 58 -2.24 9.24 -0.75
C SER A 58 -3.01 8.19 0.05
N MET A 59 -4.06 8.58 0.78
CA MET A 59 -4.93 7.67 1.51
C MET A 59 -5.68 6.71 0.59
N LEU A 60 -6.17 7.17 -0.57
CA LEU A 60 -6.82 6.31 -1.57
C LEU A 60 -5.87 5.24 -2.11
N ILE A 61 -4.61 5.60 -2.40
CA ILE A 61 -3.60 4.66 -2.89
C ILE A 61 -3.25 3.64 -1.81
N VAL A 62 -3.06 4.08 -0.56
CA VAL A 62 -2.78 3.20 0.58
C VAL A 62 -3.95 2.24 0.82
N CYS A 63 -5.18 2.73 0.90
CA CYS A 63 -6.37 1.89 1.06
C CYS A 63 -6.48 0.85 -0.06
N ARG A 64 -6.21 1.23 -1.31
CA ARG A 64 -6.22 0.30 -2.44
C ARG A 64 -5.12 -0.76 -2.32
N ALA A 65 -3.90 -0.37 -1.93
CA ALA A 65 -2.80 -1.30 -1.72
C ALA A 65 -3.12 -2.30 -0.59
N VAL A 66 -3.69 -1.82 0.51
CA VAL A 66 -4.12 -2.65 1.64
C VAL A 66 -5.24 -3.60 1.20
N ALA A 67 -6.28 -3.08 0.54
CA ALA A 67 -7.40 -3.89 0.05
C ALA A 67 -6.94 -4.99 -0.91
N GLN A 68 -6.00 -4.70 -1.81
CA GLN A 68 -5.40 -5.71 -2.68
C GLN A 68 -4.65 -6.76 -1.88
N THR A 69 -3.84 -6.37 -0.91
CA THR A 69 -3.13 -7.35 -0.07
C THR A 69 -4.08 -8.23 0.74
N LEU A 70 -5.18 -7.68 1.25
CA LEU A 70 -6.21 -8.44 1.97
C LEU A 70 -7.03 -9.35 1.04
N SER A 71 -7.38 -8.89 -0.17
CA SER A 71 -8.13 -9.70 -1.13
C SER A 71 -7.33 -10.92 -1.59
N TYR A 72 -6.02 -10.77 -1.78
CA TYR A 72 -5.14 -11.91 -2.08
C TYR A 72 -5.08 -12.91 -0.91
N GLN A 73 -5.12 -12.43 0.34
CA GLN A 73 -5.22 -13.34 1.49
C GLN A 73 -6.55 -14.08 1.53
N TYR A 74 -7.65 -13.39 1.19
CA TYR A 74 -8.99 -13.98 1.20
C TYR A 74 -9.17 -15.05 0.12
N GLN A 75 -8.70 -14.80 -1.11
CA GLN A 75 -8.81 -15.76 -2.22
C GLN A 75 -8.06 -17.08 -1.95
N GLU A 76 -6.84 -17.02 -1.39
CA GLU A 76 -6.11 -18.25 -1.06
C GLU A 76 -6.67 -19.00 0.16
N SER A 77 -7.34 -18.31 1.09
CA SER A 77 -8.01 -18.97 2.22
C SER A 77 -9.22 -19.81 1.79
N LEU A 78 -9.84 -19.47 0.67
CA LEU A 78 -10.93 -20.24 0.06
C LEU A 78 -10.42 -21.43 -0.75
N GLU A 79 -9.24 -21.31 -1.36
CA GLU A 79 -8.57 -22.41 -2.09
C GLU A 79 -7.96 -23.47 -1.14
N GLU A 80 -7.56 -23.10 0.08
CA GLU A 80 -7.07 -24.02 1.12
C GLU A 80 -8.19 -24.71 1.92
N SER A 81 -9.47 -24.39 1.66
CA SER A 81 -10.59 -25.15 2.22
C SER A 81 -10.65 -26.53 1.54
N PRO A 82 -10.44 -27.63 2.27
CA PRO A 82 -10.14 -28.93 1.68
C PRO A 82 -11.35 -29.44 0.88
N VAL A 83 -11.16 -29.56 -0.43
CA VAL A 83 -11.75 -30.68 -1.17
C VAL A 83 -11.11 -31.94 -0.61
N GLY A 84 -11.78 -32.56 0.36
CA GLY A 84 -11.44 -33.87 0.89
C GLY A 84 -11.62 -33.98 2.41
N THR A 85 -12.83 -34.33 2.85
CA THR A 85 -13.16 -35.68 3.36
C THR A 85 -14.63 -35.73 3.78
N ALA A 86 -15.46 -36.36 2.94
CA ALA A 86 -16.52 -37.29 3.32
C ALA A 86 -17.05 -37.95 2.04
#